data_AF-A0A2N4SRC1-F1
#
_entry.id   AF-A0A2N4SRC1-F1
#
_cell.length_a   1.000
_cell.length_b   1.000
_cell.length_c   1.000
_cell.angle_alpha   90.00
_cell.angle_beta   90.00
_cell.angle_gamma   90.00
#
_symmetry.space_group_name_H-M   'P 1'
#
loop_
_entity.id
_entity.type
_entity.pdbx_description
1 polymer ?
#
loop_
_entity_poly.entity_id
_entity_poly.type
_entity_poly.pdbx_seq_one_letter_code
_entity_poly.pdbx_strand_id
1 'polypeptide(L)'
;MLDTSLPTPSRSSPASLLLSQRLLFRLIPAVTACLLAIGCASPPPTRTPGGSVPSSNIPPLTSEQSNSITIHALGLVGTPYRYGGNSPEGGFDCSGLIGYVYRQSVGQVPPRTVSRMAGFGRPVPMSELRSGDLVLFGSASPTHAGIYVGDGRFVHAPSTGGEVRLDRLDGVYWSRQPTQARRPG
;
A
#
# COMPACT_ATOMS: atom_id res chain seq x y z
N MET A 1 50.32 -40.14 -39.43
CA MET A 1 49.45 -40.00 -38.24
C MET A 1 50.30 -39.42 -37.11
N LEU A 2 49.75 -38.44 -36.39
CA LEU A 2 50.25 -37.70 -35.21
C LEU A 2 51.11 -36.46 -35.56
N ASP A 3 50.49 -35.28 -35.65
CA ASP A 3 50.22 -34.27 -34.59
C ASP A 3 51.48 -33.48 -34.19
N THR A 4 51.67 -32.27 -34.71
CA THR A 4 51.30 -30.96 -34.10
C THR A 4 52.14 -30.62 -32.88
N SER A 5 52.91 -29.53 -33.00
CA SER A 5 52.90 -28.38 -32.08
C SER A 5 54.13 -27.49 -32.28
N LEU A 6 53.92 -26.19 -32.03
CA LEU A 6 54.86 -25.07 -31.75
C LEU A 6 54.98 -24.03 -32.88
N PRO A 7 55.26 -22.76 -32.55
CA PRO A 7 54.78 -21.96 -31.42
C PRO A 7 54.13 -20.62 -31.88
N THR A 8 53.36 -20.01 -31.00
CA THR A 8 52.61 -18.76 -31.21
C THR A 8 53.50 -17.52 -31.27
N PRO A 9 53.38 -16.65 -32.30
CA PRO A 9 53.95 -15.32 -32.24
C PRO A 9 53.01 -14.29 -31.56
N SER A 10 53.64 -13.51 -30.70
CA SER A 10 53.18 -12.33 -29.96
C SER A 10 52.41 -11.31 -30.81
N ARG A 11 51.26 -10.86 -30.30
CA ARG A 11 50.40 -9.83 -30.90
C ARG A 11 50.77 -8.46 -30.34
N SER A 12 51.52 -7.67 -31.10
CA SER A 12 51.70 -6.23 -30.87
C SER A 12 50.60 -5.43 -31.58
N SER A 13 49.95 -4.54 -30.82
CA SER A 13 49.02 -3.53 -31.34
C SER A 13 49.78 -2.33 -31.90
N PRO A 14 49.35 -1.76 -33.03
CA PRO A 14 49.52 -0.34 -33.28
C PRO A 14 48.14 0.34 -33.33
N ALA A 15 47.84 1.03 -32.23
CA ALA A 15 46.96 2.19 -32.27
C ALA A 15 47.71 3.31 -33.02
N SER A 16 47.04 3.94 -33.99
CA SER A 16 47.28 5.27 -34.58
C SER A 16 46.96 5.21 -36.07
N LEU A 17 46.34 6.27 -36.59
CA LEU A 17 45.76 6.41 -37.94
C LEU A 17 44.34 5.83 -37.97
N LEU A 18 43.29 6.62 -37.80
CA LEU A 18 42.78 7.51 -38.84
C LEU A 18 41.97 8.64 -38.19
N LEU A 19 42.65 9.74 -37.88
CA LEU A 19 42.07 10.99 -37.36
C LEU A 19 41.46 11.88 -38.47
N SER A 20 41.25 11.38 -39.69
CA SER A 20 41.03 12.25 -40.86
C SER A 20 39.77 11.99 -41.69
N GLN A 21 38.73 11.34 -41.14
CA GLN A 21 37.53 11.02 -41.95
C GLN A 21 36.18 11.27 -41.27
N ARG A 22 36.10 12.31 -40.43
CA ARG A 22 34.81 12.75 -39.83
C ARG A 22 34.44 14.20 -40.12
N LEU A 23 35.04 14.80 -41.15
CA LEU A 23 34.88 16.23 -41.45
C LEU A 23 33.94 16.58 -42.62
N LEU A 24 33.12 15.63 -43.12
CA LEU A 24 32.29 15.85 -44.33
C LEU A 24 30.79 15.54 -44.17
N PHE A 25 30.26 15.56 -42.94
CA PHE A 25 28.81 15.48 -42.70
C PHE A 25 28.36 16.50 -41.63
N ARG A 26 28.81 17.75 -41.76
CA ARG A 26 28.53 18.86 -40.83
C ARG A 26 27.81 20.05 -41.46
N LEU A 27 27.24 19.89 -42.65
CA LEU A 27 26.42 20.91 -43.30
C LEU A 27 25.24 20.22 -43.99
N ILE A 28 24.05 20.83 -43.89
CA ILE A 28 22.70 20.39 -44.31
C ILE A 28 21.84 20.05 -43.07
N PRO A 29 20.82 20.86 -42.67
CA PRO A 29 20.46 22.21 -43.09
C PRO A 29 20.14 23.15 -41.89
N ALA A 30 20.79 24.31 -41.86
CA ALA A 30 20.48 25.42 -40.97
C ALA A 30 19.47 26.38 -41.64
N VAL A 31 18.20 25.98 -41.80
CA VAL A 31 17.08 26.91 -42.12
C VAL A 31 15.76 26.22 -41.73
N THR A 32 15.34 26.36 -40.47
CA THR A 32 13.92 26.22 -40.00
C THR A 32 13.86 26.51 -38.49
N ALA A 33 14.50 27.61 -38.07
CA ALA A 33 14.41 28.12 -36.71
C ALA A 33 13.74 29.50 -36.77
N CYS A 34 12.44 29.53 -37.05
CA CYS A 34 11.64 30.72 -36.93
C CYS A 34 10.23 30.32 -36.48
N LEU A 35 9.80 30.97 -35.39
CA LEU A 35 8.47 30.94 -34.77
C LEU A 35 8.06 29.65 -34.07
N LEU A 36 8.16 29.64 -32.73
CA LEU A 36 7.08 29.29 -31.77
C LEU A 36 7.67 29.25 -30.36
N ALA A 37 7.84 30.42 -29.74
CA ALA A 37 8.11 30.51 -28.30
C ALA A 37 7.32 31.67 -27.68
N ILE A 38 5.99 31.61 -27.83
CA ILE A 38 5.09 32.33 -26.92
C ILE A 38 4.87 31.38 -25.74
N GLY A 39 5.76 31.46 -24.76
CA GLY A 39 5.60 30.76 -23.50
C GLY A 39 4.44 31.39 -22.73
N CYS A 40 3.39 30.62 -22.48
CA CYS A 40 2.34 31.00 -21.54
C CYS A 40 2.94 31.04 -20.12
N ALA A 41 3.22 32.22 -19.60
CA ALA A 41 3.48 32.42 -18.19
C ALA A 41 2.19 32.12 -17.41
N SER A 42 2.11 30.95 -16.78
CA SER A 42 1.03 30.67 -15.83
C SER A 42 1.37 31.38 -14.51
N PRO A 43 0.43 32.13 -13.90
CA PRO A 43 0.66 32.70 -12.57
C PRO A 43 0.89 31.57 -11.55
N PRO A 44 1.71 31.81 -10.50
CA PRO A 44 1.90 30.81 -9.45
C PRO A 44 0.55 30.51 -8.78
N PRO A 45 0.26 29.24 -8.46
CA PRO A 45 -0.98 28.91 -7.76
C PRO A 45 -0.98 29.63 -6.41
N THR A 46 -1.96 30.51 -6.24
CA THR A 46 -2.32 31.10 -4.96
C THR A 46 -2.55 29.95 -3.97
N ARG A 47 -1.69 29.83 -2.95
CA ARG A 47 -1.96 28.93 -1.81
C ARG A 47 -3.21 29.44 -1.11
N THR A 48 -4.36 28.86 -1.45
CA THR A 48 -5.55 28.93 -0.60
C THR A 48 -5.24 28.16 0.69
N PRO A 49 -5.26 28.80 1.87
CA PRO A 49 -5.21 28.08 3.14
C PRO A 49 -6.60 27.45 3.32
N GLY A 50 -6.75 26.20 2.89
CA GLY A 50 -8.05 25.53 2.90
C GLY A 50 -8.02 24.24 2.10
N GLY A 51 -6.98 23.42 2.27
CA GLY A 51 -6.95 22.07 1.72
C GLY A 51 -7.93 21.19 2.47
N SER A 52 -9.19 21.16 2.04
CA SER A 52 -10.03 19.99 2.25
C SER A 52 -9.31 18.81 1.60
N VAL A 53 -8.76 17.94 2.44
CA VAL A 53 -8.18 16.66 2.03
C VAL A 53 -9.20 16.00 1.08
N PRO A 54 -8.83 15.56 -0.13
CA PRO A 54 -9.77 14.92 -1.02
C PRO A 54 -10.38 13.72 -0.28
N SER A 55 -11.66 13.85 0.07
CA SER A 55 -12.45 12.76 0.59
C SER A 55 -12.28 11.62 -0.39
N SER A 56 -11.71 10.50 0.08
CA SER A 56 -11.53 9.31 -0.73
C SER A 56 -12.89 9.00 -1.35
N ASN A 57 -12.98 8.97 -2.68
CA ASN A 57 -14.24 8.82 -3.41
C ASN A 57 -14.75 7.36 -3.37
N ILE A 58 -14.56 6.69 -2.22
CA ILE A 58 -15.00 5.32 -1.98
C ILE A 58 -16.48 5.42 -1.60
N PRO A 59 -17.39 4.72 -2.30
CA PRO A 59 -18.79 4.71 -1.92
C PRO A 59 -18.96 4.14 -0.50
N PRO A 60 -19.83 4.72 0.35
CA PRO A 60 -20.09 4.19 1.67
C PRO A 60 -20.57 2.74 1.60
N LEU A 61 -20.08 1.90 2.51
CA LEU A 61 -20.51 0.51 2.60
C LEU A 61 -22.02 0.41 2.88
N THR A 62 -22.72 -0.47 2.17
CA THR A 62 -24.10 -0.84 2.50
C THR A 62 -24.13 -1.75 3.73
N SER A 63 -25.30 -1.91 4.35
CA SER A 63 -25.49 -2.82 5.48
C SER A 63 -25.14 -4.26 5.12
N GLU A 64 -25.47 -4.71 3.91
CA GLU A 64 -25.15 -6.05 3.39
C GLU A 64 -23.64 -6.24 3.26
N GLN A 65 -22.94 -5.23 2.75
CA GLN A 65 -21.48 -5.23 2.66
C GLN A 65 -20.81 -5.29 4.05
N SER A 66 -21.28 -4.47 4.99
CA SER A 66 -20.86 -4.51 6.39
C SER A 66 -21.07 -5.88 7.05
N ASN A 67 -22.22 -6.51 6.78
CA ASN A 67 -22.52 -7.85 7.29
C ASN A 67 -21.63 -8.92 6.64
N SER A 68 -21.39 -8.83 5.33
CA SER A 68 -20.47 -9.73 4.61
C SER A 68 -19.04 -9.66 5.15
N ILE A 69 -18.54 -8.45 5.43
CA ILE A 69 -17.24 -8.24 6.08
C ILE A 69 -17.21 -8.93 7.45
N THR A 70 -18.26 -8.76 8.24
CA THR A 70 -18.33 -9.30 9.61
C THR A 70 -18.39 -10.83 9.64
N ILE A 71 -19.26 -11.42 8.82
CA ILE A 71 -19.39 -12.89 8.70
C ILE A 71 -18.06 -13.49 8.25
N HIS A 72 -17.42 -12.88 7.25
CA HIS A 72 -16.15 -13.37 6.77
C HIS A 72 -15.04 -13.26 7.82
N ALA A 73 -14.94 -12.14 8.54
CA ALA A 73 -13.98 -11.99 9.63
C ALA A 73 -14.18 -13.07 10.72
N LEU A 74 -15.43 -13.31 11.12
CA LEU A 74 -15.77 -14.33 12.12
C LEU A 74 -15.41 -15.75 11.65
N GLY A 75 -15.59 -16.05 10.36
CA GLY A 75 -15.23 -17.35 9.78
C GLY A 75 -13.72 -17.63 9.78
N LEU A 76 -12.87 -16.63 10.00
CA LEU A 76 -11.41 -16.77 10.05
C LEU A 76 -10.87 -16.91 11.49
N VAL A 77 -11.72 -16.83 12.51
CA VAL A 77 -11.33 -17.09 13.91
C VAL A 77 -10.71 -18.49 14.04
N GLY A 78 -9.61 -18.58 14.77
CA GLY A 78 -8.77 -19.78 14.89
C GLY A 78 -7.65 -19.87 13.85
N THR A 79 -7.62 -19.00 12.83
CA THR A 79 -6.51 -18.99 11.87
C THR A 79 -5.21 -18.55 12.56
N PRO A 80 -4.07 -19.26 12.40
CA PRO A 80 -2.83 -18.89 13.08
C PRO A 80 -2.33 -17.48 12.75
N TYR A 81 -1.75 -16.82 13.76
CA TYR A 81 -0.99 -15.60 13.50
C TYR A 81 0.31 -15.91 12.78
N ARG A 82 0.61 -15.13 11.74
CA ARG A 82 1.89 -15.11 11.04
C ARG A 82 2.26 -13.68 10.68
N TYR A 83 3.43 -13.23 11.12
CA TYR A 83 3.94 -11.91 10.74
C TYR A 83 4.08 -11.83 9.22
N GLY A 84 3.49 -10.82 8.59
CA GLY A 84 3.42 -10.71 7.13
C GLY A 84 2.30 -11.53 6.49
N GLY A 85 1.68 -12.45 7.21
CA GLY A 85 0.64 -13.37 6.74
C GLY A 85 -0.61 -12.65 6.26
N ASN A 86 -1.22 -13.17 5.19
CA ASN A 86 -2.33 -12.54 4.48
C ASN A 86 -3.28 -13.54 3.80
N SER A 87 -3.27 -14.81 4.21
CA SER A 87 -4.19 -15.85 3.71
C SER A 87 -4.59 -16.83 4.83
N PRO A 88 -5.72 -17.55 4.67
CA PRO A 88 -6.13 -18.56 5.64
C PRO A 88 -5.10 -19.68 5.83
N GLU A 89 -4.50 -20.16 4.75
CA GLU A 89 -3.54 -21.27 4.76
C GLU A 89 -2.18 -20.85 5.32
N GLY A 90 -1.77 -19.62 5.03
CA GLY A 90 -0.49 -19.04 5.44
C GLY A 90 -0.55 -18.27 6.76
N GLY A 91 -1.72 -18.20 7.40
CA GLY A 91 -1.96 -17.37 8.57
C GLY A 91 -2.05 -15.88 8.29
N PHE A 92 -2.38 -15.11 9.33
CA PHE A 92 -2.61 -13.67 9.23
C PHE A 92 -1.76 -12.88 10.23
N ASP A 93 -1.31 -11.69 9.84
CA ASP A 93 -1.14 -10.59 10.79
C ASP A 93 -2.38 -9.70 10.81
N CYS A 94 -2.42 -8.73 11.72
CA CYS A 94 -3.60 -7.88 11.93
C CYS A 94 -4.07 -7.16 10.65
N SER A 95 -3.12 -6.67 9.85
CA SER A 95 -3.42 -5.92 8.64
C SER A 95 -3.62 -6.82 7.42
N GLY A 96 -2.98 -7.99 7.39
CA GLY A 96 -3.22 -9.04 6.42
C GLY A 96 -4.63 -9.63 6.55
N LEU A 97 -5.13 -9.83 7.77
CA LEU A 97 -6.51 -10.23 8.02
C LEU A 97 -7.51 -9.21 7.46
N ILE A 98 -7.33 -7.93 7.81
CA ILE A 98 -8.19 -6.83 7.34
C ILE A 98 -8.18 -6.77 5.82
N GLY A 99 -6.98 -6.78 5.22
CA GLY A 99 -6.82 -6.74 3.77
C GLY A 99 -7.49 -7.91 3.05
N TYR A 100 -7.38 -9.12 3.61
CA TYR A 100 -8.03 -10.30 3.05
C TYR A 100 -9.55 -10.19 3.11
N VAL A 101 -10.12 -9.90 4.29
CA VAL A 101 -11.57 -9.82 4.49
C VAL A 101 -12.20 -8.77 3.58
N TYR A 102 -11.64 -7.55 3.58
CA TYR A 102 -12.19 -6.45 2.77
C TYR A 102 -12.12 -6.74 1.27
N ARG A 103 -11.01 -7.30 0.80
CA ARG A 103 -10.84 -7.65 -0.61
C ARG A 103 -11.87 -8.70 -1.04
N GLN A 104 -12.08 -9.72 -0.23
CA GLN A 104 -12.98 -10.82 -0.57
C GLN A 104 -14.46 -10.45 -0.40
N SER A 105 -14.81 -9.67 0.62
CA SER A 105 -16.20 -9.34 0.91
C SER A 105 -16.73 -8.19 0.05
N VAL A 106 -15.90 -7.20 -0.27
CA VAL A 106 -16.34 -5.95 -0.92
C VAL A 106 -15.41 -5.41 -2.01
N GLY A 107 -14.34 -6.15 -2.36
CA GLY A 107 -13.40 -5.76 -3.42
C GLY A 107 -12.51 -4.55 -3.08
N GLN A 108 -12.57 -4.03 -1.84
CA GLN A 108 -11.74 -2.91 -1.41
C GLN A 108 -10.36 -3.39 -0.97
N VAL A 109 -9.34 -2.57 -1.19
CA VAL A 109 -7.94 -2.88 -0.84
C VAL A 109 -7.44 -1.88 0.20
N PRO A 110 -7.55 -2.21 1.51
CA PRO A 110 -6.98 -1.39 2.58
C PRO A 110 -5.45 -1.26 2.46
N PRO A 111 -4.84 -0.17 2.98
CA PRO A 111 -3.40 -0.07 3.10
C PRO A 111 -2.79 -1.24 3.89
N ARG A 112 -1.62 -1.75 3.48
CA ARG A 112 -0.99 -2.89 4.14
C ARG A 112 -0.51 -2.63 5.57
N THR A 113 -0.26 -1.37 5.94
CA THR A 113 0.20 -1.00 7.28
C THR A 113 -0.91 -0.34 8.09
N VAL A 114 -1.01 -0.71 9.37
CA VAL A 114 -2.01 -0.15 10.29
C VAL A 114 -1.91 1.38 10.39
N SER A 115 -0.70 1.92 10.43
CA SER A 115 -0.47 3.37 10.45
C SER A 115 -1.10 4.09 9.26
N ARG A 116 -1.09 3.48 8.06
CA ARG A 116 -1.76 4.04 6.87
C ARG A 116 -3.26 3.80 6.89
N MET A 117 -3.75 2.73 7.53
CA MET A 117 -5.19 2.52 7.74
C MET A 117 -5.83 3.63 8.57
N ALA A 118 -5.05 4.38 9.36
CA ALA A 118 -5.52 5.60 10.01
C ALA A 118 -6.05 6.67 9.02
N GLY A 119 -5.71 6.59 7.74
CA GLY A 119 -6.27 7.46 6.69
C GLY A 119 -7.26 6.76 5.75
N PHE A 120 -7.62 5.50 6.02
CA PHE A 120 -8.46 4.71 5.13
C PHE A 120 -9.94 4.87 5.50
N GLY A 121 -10.67 5.64 4.70
CA GLY A 121 -12.06 6.00 4.97
C GLY A 121 -12.20 7.14 5.98
N ARG A 122 -13.43 7.42 6.41
CA ARG A 122 -13.73 8.53 7.32
C ARG A 122 -13.53 8.16 8.79
N PRO A 123 -13.12 9.11 9.65
CA PRO A 123 -13.12 8.89 11.10
C PRO A 123 -14.54 8.67 11.62
N VAL A 124 -14.67 7.80 12.63
CA VAL A 124 -15.94 7.50 13.29
C VAL A 124 -15.78 7.64 14.80
N PRO A 125 -16.70 8.32 15.51
CA PRO A 125 -16.74 8.30 16.97
C PRO A 125 -16.95 6.87 17.49
N MET A 126 -16.29 6.49 18.59
CA MET A 126 -16.43 5.12 19.14
C MET A 126 -17.88 4.76 19.49
N SER A 127 -18.71 5.75 19.85
CA SER A 127 -20.15 5.59 20.11
C SER A 127 -21.00 5.32 18.86
N GLU A 128 -20.45 5.52 17.67
CA GLU A 128 -21.14 5.36 16.38
C GLU A 128 -20.62 4.17 15.57
N LEU A 129 -19.84 3.29 16.21
CA LEU A 129 -19.30 2.08 15.60
C LEU A 129 -20.42 1.21 15.04
N ARG A 130 -20.18 0.71 13.82
CA ARG A 130 -21.06 -0.22 13.11
C ARG A 130 -20.23 -1.38 12.58
N SER A 131 -20.89 -2.51 12.38
CA SER A 131 -20.29 -3.71 11.81
C SER A 131 -19.52 -3.38 10.53
N GLY A 132 -18.31 -3.92 10.44
CA GLY A 132 -17.37 -3.64 9.36
C GLY A 132 -16.37 -2.54 9.67
N ASP A 133 -16.66 -1.56 10.55
CA ASP A 133 -15.70 -0.49 10.88
C ASP A 133 -14.36 -1.06 11.35
N LEU A 134 -13.27 -0.34 11.04
CA LEU A 134 -11.94 -0.67 11.55
C LEU A 134 -11.73 0.01 12.90
N VAL A 135 -11.31 -0.78 13.89
CA VAL A 135 -10.81 -0.28 15.18
C VAL A 135 -9.30 -0.34 15.18
N LEU A 136 -8.65 0.80 15.43
CA LEU A 136 -7.20 0.97 15.38
C LEU A 136 -6.68 1.36 16.76
N PHE A 137 -5.65 0.66 17.21
CA PHE A 137 -5.07 0.82 18.55
C PHE A 137 -3.68 1.45 18.49
N GLY A 138 -3.46 2.43 19.34
CA GLY A 138 -2.29 3.30 19.39
C GLY A 138 -2.68 4.78 19.19
N SER A 139 -1.73 5.68 19.47
CA SER A 139 -1.96 7.14 19.42
C SER A 139 -1.86 7.67 17.98
N ALA A 140 -0.99 8.64 17.70
CA ALA A 140 -0.86 9.25 16.38
C ALA A 140 -0.49 8.26 15.25
N SER A 141 0.22 7.18 15.58
CA SER A 141 0.56 6.11 14.65
C SER A 141 0.11 4.76 15.24
N PRO A 142 -1.08 4.27 14.88
CA PRO A 142 -1.57 3.01 15.42
C PRO A 142 -0.71 1.83 14.94
N THR A 143 -0.54 0.84 15.81
CA THR A 143 0.33 -0.32 15.60
C THR A 143 -0.46 -1.62 15.47
N HIS A 144 -1.72 -1.63 15.91
CA HIS A 144 -2.60 -2.79 15.84
C HIS A 144 -4.00 -2.40 15.37
N ALA A 145 -4.72 -3.35 14.78
CA ALA A 145 -6.05 -3.12 14.24
C ALA A 145 -6.92 -4.38 14.26
N GLY A 146 -8.23 -4.18 14.14
CA GLY A 146 -9.20 -5.24 13.90
C GLY A 146 -10.48 -4.73 13.25
N ILE A 147 -11.37 -5.66 12.93
CA ILE A 147 -12.66 -5.40 12.30
C ILE A 147 -13.72 -5.45 13.39
N TYR A 148 -14.48 -4.37 13.57
CA TYR A 148 -15.60 -4.32 14.49
C TYR A 148 -16.76 -5.18 13.97
N VAL A 149 -17.30 -6.04 14.83
CA VAL A 149 -18.33 -7.02 14.48
C VAL A 149 -19.61 -6.87 15.32
N GLY A 150 -19.80 -5.69 15.93
CA GLY A 150 -20.97 -5.39 16.75
C GLY A 150 -20.77 -5.64 18.25
N ASP A 151 -21.66 -5.05 19.07
CA ASP A 151 -21.75 -5.23 20.52
C ASP A 151 -20.44 -5.06 21.31
N GLY A 152 -19.62 -4.09 20.91
CA GLY A 152 -18.33 -3.83 21.54
C GLY A 152 -17.26 -4.88 21.22
N ARG A 153 -17.48 -5.75 20.22
CA ARG A 153 -16.55 -6.83 19.85
C ARG A 153 -15.87 -6.57 18.52
N PHE A 154 -14.66 -7.12 18.38
CA PHE A 154 -13.88 -7.00 17.15
C PHE A 154 -13.04 -8.26 16.91
N VAL A 155 -12.81 -8.59 15.64
CA VAL A 155 -11.96 -9.70 15.21
C VAL A 155 -10.60 -9.17 14.78
N HIS A 156 -9.53 -9.82 15.24
CA HIS A 156 -8.15 -9.44 14.93
C HIS A 156 -7.18 -10.63 15.04
N ALA A 157 -6.00 -10.49 14.43
CA ALA A 157 -4.87 -11.41 14.62
C ALA A 157 -3.84 -10.76 15.57
N PRO A 158 -3.76 -11.16 16.86
CA PRO A 158 -3.08 -10.40 17.93
C PRO A 158 -1.56 -10.33 17.81
N SER A 159 -0.89 -11.48 17.74
CA SER A 159 0.57 -11.58 17.85
C SER A 159 1.04 -13.02 17.62
N THR A 160 2.36 -13.18 17.45
CA THR A 160 3.04 -14.47 17.31
C THR A 160 2.67 -15.44 18.43
N GLY A 161 2.39 -16.69 18.05
CA GLY A 161 1.94 -17.75 18.97
C GLY A 161 0.45 -17.71 19.28
N GLY A 162 -0.28 -16.67 18.84
CA GLY A 162 -1.73 -16.60 18.89
C GLY A 162 -2.40 -16.95 17.55
N GLU A 163 -3.71 -16.75 17.54
CA GLU A 163 -4.59 -17.00 16.39
C GLU A 163 -5.57 -15.83 16.25
N VAL A 164 -6.18 -15.70 15.07
CA VAL A 164 -7.30 -14.79 14.85
C VAL A 164 -8.37 -15.07 15.89
N ARG A 165 -8.84 -14.05 16.59
CA ARG A 165 -9.83 -14.21 17.66
C ARG A 165 -10.75 -13.02 17.79
N LEU A 166 -11.82 -13.24 18.56
CA LEU A 166 -12.81 -12.25 18.93
C LEU A 166 -12.49 -11.70 20.32
N ASP A 167 -12.18 -10.41 20.41
CA ASP A 167 -11.96 -9.72 21.68
C ASP A 167 -13.03 -8.63 21.89
N ARG A 168 -13.16 -8.16 23.14
CA ARG A 168 -14.03 -7.02 23.49
C ARG A 168 -13.22 -5.74 23.65
N LEU A 169 -13.74 -4.63 23.14
CA LEU A 169 -13.16 -3.29 23.28
C LEU A 169 -13.07 -2.85 24.76
N ASP A 170 -14.05 -3.26 25.58
CA ASP A 170 -14.07 -3.00 27.02
C ASP A 170 -13.24 -4.01 27.85
N GLY A 171 -12.56 -4.96 27.19
CA GLY A 171 -11.65 -5.89 27.85
C GLY A 171 -10.48 -5.15 28.53
N VAL A 172 -9.95 -5.73 29.61
CA VAL A 172 -8.92 -5.10 30.47
C VAL A 172 -7.71 -4.60 29.67
N TYR A 173 -7.26 -5.35 28.67
CA TYR A 173 -6.13 -4.96 27.83
C TYR A 173 -6.50 -3.83 26.85
N TRP A 174 -7.61 -3.99 26.12
CA TRP A 174 -8.00 -3.08 25.02
C TRP A 174 -8.54 -1.74 25.51
N SER A 175 -9.28 -1.72 26.61
CA SER A 175 -9.82 -0.50 27.22
C SER A 175 -8.74 0.49 27.69
N ARG A 176 -7.50 0.02 27.87
CA ARG A 176 -6.34 0.85 28.25
C ARG A 176 -5.57 1.40 27.06
N GLN A 177 -5.88 0.96 25.84
CA GLN A 177 -5.20 1.41 24.63
C GLN A 177 -5.86 2.68 24.08
N PRO A 178 -5.07 3.69 23.65
CA PRO A 178 -5.60 4.74 22.79
C PRO A 178 -6.24 4.09 21.56
N THR A 179 -7.49 4.47 21.25
CA THR A 179 -8.28 3.81 20.21
C THR A 179 -8.94 4.85 19.32
N GLN A 180 -8.94 4.60 18.02
CA GLN A 180 -9.67 5.37 17.02
C GLN A 180 -10.39 4.43 16.05
N ALA A 181 -11.47 4.90 15.43
CA ALA A 181 -12.22 4.11 14.46
C ALA A 181 -12.25 4.75 13.07
N ARG A 182 -12.30 3.90 12.05
CA ARG A 182 -12.41 4.29 10.64
C ARG A 182 -13.51 3.50 9.96
N ARG A 183 -14.30 4.17 9.12
CA ARG A 183 -15.28 3.54 8.25
C ARG A 183 -14.80 3.66 6.81
N PRO A 184 -14.28 2.58 6.23
CA PRO A 184 -14.05 2.50 4.79
C PRO A 184 -15.35 2.63 4.02
N GLY A 185 -15.28 3.22 2.83
CA GLY A 185 -16.46 3.76 2.15
C GLY A 185 -16.60 5.23 2.46
#